data_AF-A0A1Q6JUN5-F1
#
_entry.id   AF-A0A1Q6JUN5-F1
#
_cell.length_a   1.000
_cell.length_b   1.000
_cell.length_c   1.000
_cell.angle_alpha   90.00
_cell.angle_beta   90.00
_cell.angle_gamma   90.00
#
_symmetry.space_group_name_H-M   'P 1'
#
loop_
_entity.id
_entity.type
_entity.pdbx_description
1 polymer ?
#
loop_
_entity_poly.entity_id
_entity_poly.type
_entity_poly.pdbx_seq_one_letter_code
_entity_poly.pdbx_strand_id
1 'polypeptide(L)'
;MLEFKVIENLKPNKDLTNILKNFEYTVKLGQIKTILHTNLQVVIPTEYQITYPTILTILEYQVNEISNKPFYIKEHNQKYNIKEIAHFLKKF
;
A
#
# COMPACT_ATOMS: atom_id res chain seq x y z
N MET A 1 -10.45 17.84 -17.86
CA MET A 1 -9.99 17.34 -16.55
C MET A 1 -10.81 16.10 -16.23
N LEU A 2 -10.19 14.99 -15.81
CA LEU A 2 -10.97 13.79 -15.42
C LEU A 2 -11.60 14.04 -14.05
N GLU A 3 -12.88 13.71 -13.91
CA GLU A 3 -13.61 13.82 -12.65
C GLU A 3 -13.75 12.43 -12.01
N PHE A 4 -13.57 12.38 -10.69
CA PHE A 4 -13.51 11.14 -9.93
C PHE A 4 -14.55 11.12 -8.82
N LYS A 5 -15.17 9.96 -8.61
CA LYS A 5 -16.05 9.69 -7.47
C LYS A 5 -15.49 8.55 -6.63
N VAL A 6 -15.32 8.77 -5.33
CA VAL A 6 -14.92 7.70 -4.38
C VAL A 6 -16.07 6.71 -4.25
N ILE A 7 -15.76 5.43 -4.47
CA ILE A 7 -16.70 4.32 -4.30
C ILE A 7 -16.43 3.63 -2.96
N GLU A 8 -15.17 3.37 -2.65
CA GLU A 8 -14.78 2.59 -1.48
C GLU A 8 -13.47 3.11 -0.88
N ASN A 9 -13.39 3.11 0.45
CA ASN A 9 -12.13 3.29 1.16
C ASN A 9 -11.57 1.90 1.49
N LEU A 10 -10.31 1.68 1.13
CA LEU A 10 -9.63 0.41 1.38
C LEU A 10 -9.37 0.23 2.87
N LYS A 11 -9.32 -1.04 3.28
CA LYS A 11 -8.97 -1.42 4.65
C LYS A 11 -7.47 -1.71 4.74
N PRO A 12 -6.83 -1.41 5.88
CA PRO A 12 -5.44 -1.75 6.09
C PRO A 12 -5.28 -3.28 6.22
N ASN A 13 -4.13 -3.76 5.80
CA ASN A 13 -3.78 -5.17 5.85
C ASN A 13 -3.42 -5.59 7.26
N LYS A 14 -4.15 -6.57 7.79
CA LYS A 14 -3.94 -7.08 9.16
C LYS A 14 -2.56 -7.71 9.35
N ASP A 15 -2.02 -8.36 8.32
CA ASP A 15 -0.72 -9.02 8.41
C ASP A 15 0.40 -7.97 8.41
N LEU A 16 0.31 -6.95 7.54
CA LEU A 16 1.30 -5.89 7.49
C LEU A 16 1.25 -5.03 8.76
N THR A 17 0.06 -4.63 9.22
CA THR A 17 -0.09 -3.87 10.46
C THR A 17 0.43 -4.62 11.68
N ASN A 18 0.30 -5.95 11.73
CA ASN A 18 0.93 -6.78 12.77
C ASN A 18 2.46 -6.74 12.72
N ILE A 19 3.07 -6.78 11.54
CA ILE A 19 4.53 -6.65 11.37
C ILE A 19 5.00 -5.26 11.81
N LEU A 20 4.23 -4.23 11.47
CA LEU A 20 4.56 -2.84 11.75
C LEU A 20 4.33 -2.42 13.22
N LYS A 21 3.80 -3.28 14.09
CA LYS A 21 3.53 -2.95 15.51
C LYS A 21 4.75 -2.43 16.28
N ASN A 22 5.94 -2.86 15.88
CA ASN A 22 7.20 -2.47 16.54
C ASN A 22 7.84 -1.21 15.93
N PHE A 23 7.19 -0.60 14.94
CA PHE A 23 7.67 0.56 14.21
C PHE A 23 6.80 1.77 14.53
N GLU A 24 7.37 2.98 14.43
CA GLU A 24 6.56 4.19 14.39
C GLU A 24 6.13 4.44 12.94
N TYR A 25 4.84 4.27 12.66
CA TYR A 25 4.31 4.41 11.32
C TYR A 25 2.95 5.11 11.28
N THR A 26 2.65 5.72 10.13
CA THR A 26 1.34 6.30 9.81
C THR A 26 0.74 5.59 8.61
N VAL A 27 -0.59 5.58 8.53
CA VAL A 27 -1.33 4.92 7.44
C VAL A 27 -2.25 5.92 6.77
N LYS A 28 -2.15 6.01 5.44
CA LYS A 28 -3.12 6.69 4.58
C LYS A 28 -3.88 5.64 3.79
N LEU A 29 -5.15 5.49 4.08
CA LEU A 29 -5.99 4.48 3.44
C LEU A 29 -6.14 4.77 1.95
N GLY A 30 -5.93 3.73 1.14
CA GLY A 30 -6.19 3.78 -0.28
C GLY A 30 -7.69 3.89 -0.57
N GLN A 31 -8.02 4.17 -1.82
CA GLN A 31 -9.41 4.40 -2.25
C GLN A 31 -9.63 3.83 -3.64
N ILE A 32 -10.80 3.26 -3.87
CA ILE A 32 -11.27 2.94 -5.22
C ILE A 32 -12.13 4.10 -5.68
N LYS A 33 -11.76 4.68 -6.81
CA LYS A 33 -12.48 5.77 -7.46
C LYS A 33 -12.96 5.32 -8.83
N THR A 34 -14.16 5.72 -9.22
CA THR A 34 -14.57 5.63 -10.63
C THR A 34 -14.34 6.95 -11.33
N ILE A 35 -13.99 6.87 -12.61
CA ILE A 35 -13.97 8.03 -13.50
C ILE A 35 -15.42 8.28 -13.95
N LEU A 36 -15.94 9.49 -13.72
CA LEU A 36 -17.32 9.83 -14.04
C LEU A 36 -17.62 9.58 -15.53
N HIS A 37 -18.84 9.09 -15.79
CA HIS A 37 -19.32 8.72 -17.12
C HIS A 37 -18.51 7.61 -17.82
N THR A 38 -17.75 6.82 -17.07
CA THR A 38 -17.06 5.63 -17.58
C THR A 38 -17.26 4.42 -16.66
N ASN A 39 -16.89 3.24 -17.15
CA ASN A 39 -16.83 2.02 -16.35
C ASN A 39 -15.43 1.78 -15.75
N LEU A 40 -14.49 2.72 -15.93
CA LEU A 40 -13.12 2.56 -15.47
C LEU A 40 -12.98 2.91 -13.99
N GLN A 41 -12.31 2.05 -13.26
CA GLN A 41 -11.96 2.26 -11.85
C GLN A 41 -10.47 2.49 -11.70
N VAL A 42 -10.12 3.43 -10.83
CA VAL A 42 -8.75 3.72 -10.41
C VAL A 42 -8.62 3.30 -8.95
N VAL A 43 -7.67 2.39 -8.71
CA VAL A 43 -7.34 1.91 -7.37
C VAL A 43 -6.13 2.71 -6.87
N ILE A 44 -6.36 3.53 -5.85
CA ILE A 44 -5.31 4.22 -5.11
C ILE A 44 -4.80 3.28 -4.01
N PRO A 45 -3.49 3.00 -3.94
CA PRO A 45 -2.95 2.09 -2.93
C PRO A 45 -3.03 2.67 -1.52
N THR A 46 -3.05 1.78 -0.52
CA THR A 46 -2.85 2.18 0.88
C THR A 46 -1.38 2.46 1.12
N GLU A 47 -1.06 3.61 1.70
CA GLU A 47 0.31 4.04 1.99
C GLU A 47 0.61 3.87 3.49
N TYR A 48 1.67 3.12 3.79
CA TYR A 48 2.23 2.96 5.13
C TYR A 48 3.57 3.69 5.15
N GLN A 49 3.66 4.76 5.93
CA GLN A 49 4.88 5.55 6.07
C GLN A 49 5.49 5.25 7.44
N ILE A 50 6.61 4.53 7.43
CA ILE A 50 7.44 4.26 8.60
C ILE A 50 8.35 5.47 8.80
N THR A 51 8.47 5.94 10.05
CA THR A 51 9.25 7.11 10.44
C THR A 51 10.42 6.78 11.37
N TYR A 52 10.34 5.65 12.09
CA TYR A 52 11.42 5.14 12.95
C TYR A 52 11.40 3.60 13.00
N PRO A 53 12.57 2.92 13.00
CA PRO A 53 13.94 3.44 13.00
C PRO A 53 14.47 3.86 11.61
N THR A 54 13.69 3.67 10.56
CA THR A 54 14.04 4.05 9.18
C THR A 54 12.86 4.74 8.51
N ILE A 55 13.13 5.57 7.51
CA ILE A 55 12.09 6.24 6.71
C ILE A 55 11.80 5.37 5.49
N LEU A 56 10.62 4.75 5.47
CA LEU A 56 10.19 3.88 4.38
C LEU A 56 8.72 4.12 4.04
N THR A 57 8.40 4.06 2.75
CA THR A 57 7.05 4.20 2.23
C THR A 57 6.64 2.91 1.52
N ILE A 58 5.75 2.15 2.16
CA ILE A 58 5.18 0.91 1.61
C ILE A 58 3.82 1.23 1.01
N LEU A 59 3.66 0.96 -0.29
CA LEU A 59 2.38 1.03 -0.99
C LEU A 59 1.80 -0.37 -1.14
N GLU A 60 0.57 -0.57 -0.67
CA GLU A 60 -0.21 -1.78 -0.85
C GLU A 60 -1.24 -1.62 -1.97
N TYR A 61 -1.09 -2.43 -3.01
CA TYR A 61 -2.00 -2.54 -4.13
C TYR A 61 -2.90 -3.77 -3.96
N GLN A 62 -4.23 -3.57 -3.91
CA GLN A 62 -5.21 -4.66 -3.79
C GLN A 62 -5.18 -5.66 -4.96
N VAL A 63 -4.91 -5.16 -6.17
CA VAL A 63 -4.91 -5.94 -7.40
C VAL A 63 -3.60 -5.67 -8.11
N ASN A 64 -2.74 -6.69 -8.19
CA ASN A 64 -1.51 -6.64 -8.98
C ASN A 64 -1.49 -7.89 -9.86
N GLU A 65 -2.35 -7.91 -10.89
CA GLU A 65 -2.59 -9.05 -11.81
C GLU A 65 -1.30 -9.61 -12.42
N ILE A 66 -0.23 -8.81 -12.46
CA ILE A 66 0.98 -9.13 -13.21
C ILE A 66 2.06 -9.81 -12.34
N SER A 67 2.08 -9.59 -11.01
CA SER A 67 3.28 -9.94 -10.22
C SER A 67 3.05 -10.64 -8.87
N ASN A 68 1.81 -10.85 -8.41
CA ASN A 68 1.48 -11.48 -7.11
C ASN A 68 2.17 -10.85 -5.87
N LYS A 69 2.84 -9.70 -6.05
CA LYS A 69 3.51 -8.94 -5.00
C LYS A 69 2.73 -7.63 -4.80
N PRO A 70 1.80 -7.60 -3.83
CA PRO A 70 0.91 -6.46 -3.67
C PRO A 70 1.62 -5.25 -3.05
N PHE A 71 2.81 -5.43 -2.46
CA PHE A 71 3.50 -4.35 -1.78
C PHE A 71 4.67 -3.79 -2.60
N TYR A 72 4.84 -2.49 -2.58
CA TYR A 72 5.94 -1.79 -3.24
C TYR A 72 6.60 -0.83 -2.26
N ILE A 73 7.93 -0.87 -2.16
CA ILE A 73 8.69 0.05 -1.31
C ILE A 73 9.31 1.12 -2.19
N LYS A 74 8.92 2.39 -2.00
CA LYS A 74 9.34 3.51 -2.89
C LYS A 74 10.85 3.68 -2.90
N GLU A 75 11.49 3.60 -1.74
CA GLU A 75 12.90 3.87 -1.53
C GLU A 75 13.80 2.81 -2.19
N HIS A 76 13.28 1.60 -2.42
CA HIS A 76 13.99 0.50 -3.06
C HIS A 76 13.56 0.22 -4.50
N ASN A 77 12.52 0.93 -4.99
CA ASN A 77 11.93 0.73 -6.31
C ASN A 77 11.64 -0.76 -6.62
N GLN A 78 11.17 -1.50 -5.62
CA GLN A 78 11.01 -2.94 -5.69
C GLN A 78 9.67 -3.40 -5.09
N LYS A 79 9.11 -4.47 -5.68
CA LYS A 79 7.90 -5.14 -5.19
C LYS A 79 8.23 -6.31 -4.27
N TYR A 80 7.38 -6.51 -3.27
CA TYR A 80 7.53 -7.51 -2.22
C TYR A 80 6.21 -8.24 -1.96
N ASN A 81 6.30 -9.50 -1.53
CA ASN A 81 5.22 -10.18 -0.83
C ASN A 81 5.32 -9.93 0.68
N ILE A 82 4.29 -10.36 1.42
CA ILE A 82 4.23 -10.14 2.88
C ILE A 82 5.40 -10.78 3.64
N LYS A 83 5.85 -11.98 3.22
CA LYS A 83 6.98 -12.70 3.84
C LYS A 83 8.30 -11.97 3.60
N GLU A 84 8.50 -11.47 2.38
CA GLU A 84 9.67 -10.70 2.00
C GLU A 84 9.74 -9.37 2.76
N ILE A 85 8.60 -8.67 2.94
CA ILE A 85 8.55 -7.47 3.81
C ILE A 85 8.91 -7.83 5.24
N ALA A 86 8.31 -8.88 5.80
CA ALA A 86 8.60 -9.28 7.17
C ALA A 86 10.10 -9.58 7.37
N HIS A 87 10.74 -10.22 6.39
CA HIS A 87 12.18 -10.47 6.42
C HIS A 87 13.02 -9.19 6.21
N PHE A 88 12.59 -8.33 5.30
CA PHE A 88 13.26 -7.06 5.00
C PHE A 88 13.25 -6.12 6.20
N LEU A 89 12.10 -5.96 6.86
CA LEU A 89 11.94 -5.08 8.01
C LEU A 89 12.70 -5.55 9.26
N LYS A 90 12.99 -6.84 9.40
CA LYS A 90 13.84 -7.38 10.50
C LYS A 90 15.29 -6.88 10.46
N LYS A 91 15.73 -6.26 9.36
CA LYS A 91 17.08 -5.70 9.24
C LYS A 91 17.23 -4.35 9.96
N PHE A 92 16.11 -3.78 10.41
CA PHE A 92 16.03 -2.53 11.15
C PHE A 92 15.52 -2.81 12.56
#